data_AF-A0A9E4FKE7-F1
#
_entry.id   AF-A0A9E4FKE7-F1
#
_cell.length_a   1.000
_cell.length_b   1.000
_cell.length_c   1.000
_cell.angle_alpha   90.00
_cell.angle_beta   90.00
_cell.angle_gamma   90.00
#
_symmetry.space_group_name_H-M   'P 1'
#
loop_
_entity.id
_entity.type
_entity.pdbx_description
1 polymer ?
#
loop_
_entity_poly.entity_id
_entity_poly.type
_entity_poly.pdbx_seq_one_letter_code
_entity_poly.pdbx_strand_id
1 'polypeptide(L)'
;QAMDEADLDPKRYPPRAVHGVISRAKSLLMNSQSLSLNHQSYFEEQAGKVYQRYEELLARNNAVDFDDLLLKVVHLLRNSSEVLTKYQRRYLHILIDEFQDTNVAQYTLAKLLAEGYKNICVVGDADQSIYGWRHADIRNILSFQNDFPEARVIALEENYRSTGTILEAAKHLISTNRMRLAKDLWTSKEKGHPVVVHEVYNEEEEAQFVIREIGRLTADESLTPGNCAVMYRVNAQSRSLEEACLRYGMKYKLVGGVRFYQRREVKDVMAYLRLINNPFDEVSLTRVINIPLRGIGQRSVDELTRWARSQNIPLFTAIENLAGGDVTGHPLSPRAARPIAEFAGLIKSLVDDSKRLDVVELIDEVLERTGYRQYLFDRGERAEERWENVMELRNTAQEFRLIDPPTGLADLLERLALVADVDTYEESPDAITLITLHQAKGLEFPVVFMVGMEDGLLPHVRSLDSAEQIEEERRLCYVGMTRSRERLYLLRAFRRGFTGSRGSGGASRFLYEIPRHLITSATALEKPPQSPWEPSVATAKPETQHVFPSLQAGDKVQHNTFGEGMVVSCVPSSDDYEVTVAFTEGAGVKRLLLSFARLEKVD
;
A
#
# COMPACT_ATOMS: atom_id res chain seq x y z
N GLN A 1 20.67 -4.77 -6.49
CA GLN A 1 21.14 -5.85 -7.37
C GLN A 1 20.58 -5.73 -8.79
N ALA A 2 19.30 -6.03 -9.05
CA ALA A 2 18.76 -5.99 -10.43
C ALA A 2 18.96 -4.63 -11.11
N MET A 3 18.80 -3.53 -10.36
CA MET A 3 19.06 -2.17 -10.85
C MET A 3 20.54 -1.89 -11.14
N ASP A 4 21.44 -2.38 -10.28
CA ASP A 4 22.88 -2.22 -10.46
C ASP A 4 23.36 -3.00 -11.69
N GLU A 5 22.80 -4.20 -11.93
CA GLU A 5 23.07 -5.01 -13.11
C GLU A 5 22.47 -4.43 -14.40
N ALA A 6 21.45 -3.58 -14.28
CA ALA A 6 20.84 -2.85 -15.39
C ALA A 6 21.47 -1.45 -15.62
N ASP A 7 22.50 -1.08 -14.85
CA ASP A 7 23.18 0.23 -14.88
C ASP A 7 22.22 1.41 -14.70
N LEU A 8 21.28 1.30 -13.76
CA LEU A 8 20.28 2.32 -13.47
C LEU A 8 20.51 2.98 -12.11
N ASP A 9 20.63 4.31 -12.12
CA ASP A 9 20.82 5.12 -10.91
C ASP A 9 19.58 5.08 -9.99
N PRO A 10 19.69 4.55 -8.76
CA PRO A 10 18.59 4.51 -7.79
C PRO A 10 18.05 5.88 -7.38
N LYS A 11 18.80 6.97 -7.57
CA LYS A 11 18.32 8.34 -7.31
C LYS A 11 17.33 8.80 -8.37
N ARG A 12 17.59 8.45 -9.64
CA ARG A 12 16.71 8.80 -10.77
C ARG A 12 15.54 7.82 -10.88
N TYR A 13 15.77 6.55 -10.57
CA TYR A 13 14.78 5.49 -10.60
C TYR A 13 14.65 4.88 -9.19
N PRO A 14 13.76 5.40 -8.33
CA PRO A 14 13.62 4.88 -6.98
C PRO A 14 13.24 3.38 -7.01
N PRO A 15 13.94 2.49 -6.28
CA PRO A 15 13.69 1.04 -6.32
C PRO A 15 12.23 0.65 -6.04
N ARG A 16 11.57 1.34 -5.11
CA ARG A 16 10.15 1.12 -4.80
C ARG A 16 9.23 1.45 -5.97
N ALA A 17 9.54 2.50 -6.74
CA ALA A 17 8.75 2.88 -7.90
C ALA A 17 8.91 1.86 -9.04
N VAL A 18 10.15 1.41 -9.28
CA VAL A 18 10.42 0.35 -10.27
C VAL A 18 9.73 -0.96 -9.89
N HIS A 19 9.81 -1.38 -8.62
CA HIS A 19 9.09 -2.55 -8.12
C HIS A 19 7.58 -2.41 -8.29
N GLY A 20 7.01 -1.22 -8.05
CA GLY A 20 5.59 -0.95 -8.30
C GLY A 20 5.18 -1.19 -9.75
N VAL A 21 6.01 -0.79 -10.72
CA VAL A 21 5.76 -1.06 -12.15
C VAL A 21 5.84 -2.56 -12.45
N ILE A 22 6.82 -3.28 -11.90
CA ILE A 22 6.97 -4.73 -12.06
C ILE A 22 5.73 -5.45 -11.50
N SER A 23 5.33 -5.11 -10.27
CA SER A 23 4.16 -5.70 -9.62
C SER A 23 2.87 -5.44 -10.40
N ARG A 24 2.70 -4.22 -10.94
CA ARG A 24 1.58 -3.89 -11.83
C ARG A 24 1.60 -4.74 -13.10
N ALA A 25 2.75 -4.89 -13.74
CA ALA A 25 2.91 -5.70 -14.95
C ALA A 25 2.53 -7.17 -14.68
N LYS A 26 3.04 -7.76 -13.59
CA LYS A 26 2.68 -9.13 -13.18
C LYS A 26 1.19 -9.29 -12.86
N SER A 27 0.59 -8.31 -12.17
CA SER A 27 -0.85 -8.29 -11.87
C SER A 27 -1.73 -8.24 -13.14
N LEU A 28 -1.20 -7.67 -14.23
CA LEU A 28 -1.80 -7.63 -15.57
C LEU A 28 -1.40 -8.83 -16.46
N LEU A 29 -0.72 -9.84 -15.91
CA LEU A 29 -0.18 -11.00 -16.61
C LEU A 29 0.84 -10.66 -17.71
N MET A 30 1.54 -9.53 -17.60
CA MET A 30 2.58 -9.11 -18.53
C MET A 30 3.95 -9.56 -18.04
N ASN A 31 4.69 -10.30 -18.87
CA ASN A 31 6.10 -10.62 -18.63
C ASN A 31 7.02 -9.45 -19.02
N SER A 32 8.32 -9.59 -18.72
CA SER A 32 9.34 -8.56 -18.99
C SER A 32 9.41 -8.14 -20.47
N GLN A 33 9.25 -9.07 -21.40
CA GLN A 33 9.21 -8.79 -22.84
C GLN A 33 7.96 -7.98 -23.23
N SER A 34 6.79 -8.38 -22.72
CA SER A 34 5.52 -7.71 -23.00
C SER A 34 5.50 -6.29 -22.45
N LEU A 35 6.05 -6.07 -21.25
CA LEU A 35 6.20 -4.73 -20.67
C LEU A 35 7.13 -3.86 -21.52
N SER A 36 8.23 -4.44 -22.03
CA SER A 36 9.18 -3.72 -22.89
C SER A 36 8.55 -3.29 -24.23
N LEU A 37 7.58 -4.05 -24.76
CA LEU A 37 6.88 -3.70 -26.00
C LEU A 37 5.70 -2.75 -25.82
N ASN A 38 5.02 -2.79 -24.66
CA ASN A 38 3.79 -2.05 -24.39
C ASN A 38 3.97 -0.88 -23.40
N HIS A 39 5.21 -0.40 -23.21
CA HIS A 39 5.50 0.70 -22.29
C HIS A 39 4.87 2.02 -22.77
N GLN A 40 4.34 2.81 -21.83
CA GLN A 40 3.74 4.13 -22.12
C GLN A 40 4.68 5.28 -21.78
N SER A 41 5.81 5.00 -21.15
CA SER A 41 6.79 6.02 -20.76
C SER A 41 8.22 5.48 -20.79
N TYR A 42 9.19 6.38 -20.89
CA TYR A 42 10.61 6.04 -20.76
C TYR A 42 10.96 5.42 -19.40
N PHE A 43 10.20 5.77 -18.35
CA PHE A 43 10.36 5.15 -17.03
C PHE A 43 10.00 3.66 -17.06
N GLU A 44 8.89 3.31 -17.72
CA GLU A 44 8.45 1.93 -17.88
C GLU A 44 9.39 1.11 -18.76
N GLU A 45 9.98 1.72 -19.80
CA GLU A 45 11.02 1.06 -20.61
C GLU A 45 12.23 0.65 -19.75
N GLN A 46 12.74 1.55 -18.91
CA GLN A 46 13.86 1.22 -18.01
C GLN A 46 13.44 0.20 -16.94
N ALA A 47 12.21 0.30 -16.42
CA ALA A 47 11.66 -0.68 -15.50
C ALA A 47 11.57 -2.08 -16.15
N GLY A 48 11.27 -2.18 -17.44
CA GLY A 48 11.28 -3.45 -18.20
C GLY A 48 12.65 -4.12 -18.24
N LYS A 49 13.73 -3.36 -18.39
CA LYS A 49 15.11 -3.88 -18.32
C LYS A 49 15.44 -4.43 -16.94
N VAL A 50 15.04 -3.70 -15.88
CA VAL A 50 15.18 -4.18 -14.49
C VAL A 50 14.33 -5.43 -14.27
N TYR A 51 13.12 -5.47 -14.81
CA TYR A 51 12.20 -6.59 -14.65
C TYR A 51 12.83 -7.88 -15.19
N GLN A 52 13.42 -7.85 -16.39
CA GLN A 52 14.09 -9.03 -16.95
C GLN A 52 15.20 -9.55 -16.02
N ARG A 53 16.09 -8.67 -15.55
CA ARG A 53 17.17 -9.07 -14.61
C ARG A 53 16.62 -9.57 -13.29
N TYR A 54 15.56 -8.94 -12.79
CA TYR A 54 14.90 -9.36 -11.56
C TYR A 54 14.31 -10.77 -11.67
N GLU A 55 13.67 -11.13 -12.79
CA GLU A 55 13.19 -12.51 -13.03
C GLU A 55 14.33 -13.52 -13.12
N GLU A 56 15.43 -13.16 -13.80
CA GLU A 56 16.62 -14.02 -13.88
C GLU A 56 17.23 -14.29 -12.50
N LEU A 57 17.29 -13.27 -11.65
CA LEU A 57 17.78 -13.39 -10.27
C LEU A 57 16.85 -14.22 -9.38
N LEU A 58 15.54 -14.03 -9.49
CA LEU A 58 14.56 -14.88 -8.79
C LEU A 58 14.72 -16.35 -9.20
N ALA A 59 14.84 -16.62 -10.51
CA ALA A 59 15.03 -17.97 -11.02
C ALA A 59 16.33 -18.62 -10.52
N ARG A 60 17.44 -17.88 -10.51
CA ARG A 60 18.73 -18.36 -9.97
C ARG A 60 18.67 -18.70 -8.49
N ASN A 61 17.89 -17.93 -7.71
CA ASN A 61 17.70 -18.16 -6.28
C ASN A 61 16.64 -19.23 -5.97
N ASN A 62 16.07 -19.88 -7.01
CA ASN A 62 14.91 -20.75 -6.90
C ASN A 62 13.77 -20.10 -6.07
N ALA A 63 13.52 -18.83 -6.35
CA ALA A 63 12.59 -17.98 -5.62
C ALA A 63 11.49 -17.45 -6.54
N VAL A 64 10.37 -17.10 -5.92
CA VAL A 64 9.23 -16.43 -6.53
C VAL A 64 8.78 -15.32 -5.59
N ASP A 65 8.25 -14.22 -6.13
CA ASP A 65 7.59 -13.20 -5.31
C ASP A 65 6.07 -13.43 -5.22
N PHE A 66 5.36 -12.57 -4.51
CA PHE A 66 3.92 -12.72 -4.29
C PHE A 66 3.12 -12.68 -5.60
N ASP A 67 3.51 -11.83 -6.55
CA ASP A 67 2.80 -11.71 -7.82
C ASP A 67 3.04 -12.94 -8.71
N ASP A 68 4.22 -13.57 -8.60
CA ASP A 68 4.55 -14.82 -9.28
C ASP A 68 3.66 -15.99 -8.85
N LEU A 69 3.17 -16.01 -7.61
CA LEU A 69 2.24 -17.05 -7.13
C LEU A 69 0.96 -17.12 -7.97
N LEU A 70 0.55 -15.99 -8.55
CA LEU A 70 -0.59 -15.93 -9.47
C LEU A 70 -0.13 -16.07 -10.93
N LEU A 71 0.86 -15.27 -11.33
CA LEU A 71 1.34 -15.21 -12.71
C LEU A 71 1.79 -16.58 -13.21
N LYS A 72 2.65 -17.27 -12.46
CA LYS A 72 3.21 -18.57 -12.86
C LYS A 72 2.16 -19.67 -12.85
N VAL A 73 1.20 -19.63 -11.93
CA VAL A 73 0.08 -20.57 -11.91
C VAL A 73 -0.79 -20.38 -13.15
N VAL A 74 -1.15 -19.14 -13.50
CA VAL A 74 -1.89 -18.87 -14.74
C VAL A 74 -1.11 -19.34 -15.98
N HIS A 75 0.20 -19.11 -16.03
CA HIS A 75 1.05 -19.61 -17.13
C HIS A 75 1.07 -21.14 -17.20
N LEU A 76 1.20 -21.83 -16.05
CA LEU A 76 1.17 -23.29 -15.98
C LEU A 76 -0.16 -23.84 -16.51
N LEU A 77 -1.28 -23.29 -16.06
CA LEU A 77 -2.61 -23.74 -16.47
C LEU A 77 -2.90 -23.47 -17.95
N ARG A 78 -2.40 -22.36 -18.51
CA ARG A 78 -2.52 -22.06 -19.95
C ARG A 78 -1.67 -23.00 -20.83
N ASN A 79 -0.49 -23.40 -20.35
CA ASN A 79 0.47 -24.17 -21.13
C ASN A 79 0.35 -25.69 -20.92
N SER A 80 -0.36 -26.14 -19.88
CA SER A 80 -0.57 -27.57 -19.60
C SER A 80 -2.05 -27.89 -19.41
N SER A 81 -2.69 -28.38 -20.47
CA SER A 81 -4.08 -28.81 -20.47
C SER A 81 -4.34 -29.97 -19.50
N GLU A 82 -3.36 -30.84 -19.28
CA GLU A 82 -3.43 -31.94 -18.32
C GLU A 82 -3.57 -31.41 -16.88
N VAL A 83 -2.70 -30.48 -16.49
CA VAL A 83 -2.73 -29.86 -15.16
C VAL A 83 -4.02 -29.06 -14.97
N LEU A 84 -4.43 -28.29 -15.98
CA LEU A 84 -5.70 -27.57 -15.95
C LEU A 84 -6.89 -28.51 -15.73
N THR A 85 -6.99 -29.58 -16.52
CA THR A 85 -8.07 -30.56 -16.42
C THR A 85 -8.09 -31.23 -15.05
N LYS A 86 -6.90 -31.54 -14.48
CA LYS A 86 -6.78 -32.10 -13.13
C LYS A 86 -7.42 -31.19 -12.09
N TYR A 87 -7.17 -29.89 -12.14
CA TYR A 87 -7.73 -28.94 -11.18
C TYR A 87 -9.20 -28.60 -11.44
N GLN A 88 -9.63 -28.50 -12.70
CA GLN A 88 -11.05 -28.33 -13.05
C GLN A 88 -11.90 -29.51 -12.54
N ARG A 89 -11.40 -30.74 -12.62
CA ARG A 89 -12.08 -31.94 -12.07
C ARG A 89 -12.11 -31.96 -10.55
N ARG A 90 -11.10 -31.37 -9.90
CA ARG A 90 -11.02 -31.30 -8.43
C ARG A 90 -11.97 -30.23 -7.88
N TYR A 91 -12.02 -29.07 -8.51
CA TYR A 91 -12.80 -27.91 -8.06
C TYR A 91 -14.08 -27.76 -8.87
N LEU A 92 -15.06 -28.63 -8.56
CA LEU A 92 -16.35 -28.67 -9.25
C LEU A 92 -17.21 -27.44 -9.00
N HIS A 93 -17.06 -26.77 -7.86
CA HIS A 93 -17.76 -25.54 -7.50
C HIS A 93 -16.76 -24.52 -6.98
N ILE A 94 -16.78 -23.32 -7.54
CA ILE A 94 -15.86 -22.23 -7.20
C ILE A 94 -16.67 -21.10 -6.58
N LEU A 95 -16.30 -20.74 -5.36
CA LEU A 95 -16.91 -19.66 -4.58
C LEU A 95 -15.84 -18.59 -4.37
N ILE A 96 -16.12 -17.35 -4.77
CA ILE A 96 -15.17 -16.24 -4.63
C ILE A 96 -15.90 -15.08 -3.96
N ASP A 97 -15.42 -14.70 -2.79
CA ASP A 97 -15.87 -13.51 -2.07
C ASP A 97 -15.00 -12.30 -2.42
N GLU A 98 -15.47 -11.10 -2.10
CA GLU A 98 -14.77 -9.82 -2.33
C GLU A 98 -14.31 -9.62 -3.79
N PHE A 99 -15.12 -10.08 -4.74
CA PHE A 99 -14.74 -10.17 -6.15
C PHE A 99 -14.40 -8.82 -6.80
N GLN A 100 -14.92 -7.71 -6.27
CA GLN A 100 -14.61 -6.35 -6.74
C GLN A 100 -13.15 -5.93 -6.50
N ASP A 101 -12.40 -6.63 -5.63
CA ASP A 101 -10.98 -6.33 -5.36
C ASP A 101 -10.03 -7.26 -6.10
N THR A 102 -10.56 -8.06 -7.03
CA THR A 102 -9.73 -8.96 -7.84
C THR A 102 -8.94 -8.19 -8.90
N ASN A 103 -7.69 -8.55 -9.10
CA ASN A 103 -6.89 -8.09 -10.24
C ASN A 103 -7.06 -9.00 -11.47
N VAL A 104 -6.48 -8.63 -12.60
CA VAL A 104 -6.59 -9.38 -13.87
C VAL A 104 -6.02 -10.81 -13.75
N ALA A 105 -4.93 -11.00 -13.01
CA ALA A 105 -4.35 -12.32 -12.78
C ALA A 105 -5.29 -13.25 -11.98
N GLN A 106 -5.88 -12.76 -10.89
CA GLN A 106 -6.86 -13.48 -10.07
C GLN A 106 -8.12 -13.80 -10.87
N TYR A 107 -8.64 -12.83 -11.63
CA TYR A 107 -9.78 -13.01 -12.51
C TYR A 107 -9.53 -14.11 -13.55
N THR A 108 -8.38 -14.05 -14.22
CA THR A 108 -7.99 -15.03 -15.24
C THR A 108 -7.85 -16.43 -14.64
N LEU A 109 -7.26 -16.55 -13.46
CA LEU A 109 -7.14 -17.82 -12.74
C LEU A 109 -8.53 -18.40 -12.44
N ALA A 110 -9.44 -17.60 -11.88
CA ALA A 110 -10.81 -17.99 -11.59
C ALA A 110 -11.53 -18.46 -12.87
N LYS A 111 -11.38 -17.72 -13.97
CA LYS A 111 -11.97 -18.08 -15.27
C LYS A 111 -11.45 -19.41 -15.79
N LEU A 112 -10.13 -19.61 -15.83
CA LEU A 112 -9.53 -20.88 -16.29
C LEU A 112 -10.04 -22.07 -15.48
N LEU A 113 -10.12 -21.95 -14.16
CA LEU A 113 -10.63 -23.02 -13.30
C LEU A 113 -12.14 -23.26 -13.48
N ALA A 114 -12.91 -22.20 -13.71
CA ALA A 114 -14.36 -22.30 -13.89
C ALA A 114 -14.77 -22.81 -15.27
N GLU A 115 -13.99 -22.58 -16.33
CA GLU A 115 -14.37 -22.88 -17.72
C GLU A 115 -14.77 -24.35 -17.97
N GLY A 116 -14.25 -25.30 -17.19
CA GLY A 116 -14.55 -26.72 -17.34
C GLY A 116 -16.02 -27.08 -17.03
N TYR A 117 -16.57 -26.58 -15.91
CA TYR A 117 -17.92 -26.93 -15.43
C TYR A 117 -18.86 -25.73 -15.30
N LYS A 118 -18.33 -24.50 -15.34
CA LYS A 118 -19.03 -23.21 -15.21
C LYS A 118 -19.83 -23.03 -13.91
N ASN A 119 -19.52 -23.84 -12.90
CA ASN A 119 -20.09 -23.73 -11.56
C ASN A 119 -19.30 -22.71 -10.73
N ILE A 120 -19.45 -21.44 -11.06
CA ILE A 120 -18.80 -20.34 -10.35
C ILE A 120 -19.85 -19.42 -9.72
N CYS A 121 -19.65 -19.09 -8.45
CA CYS A 121 -20.43 -18.12 -7.71
C CYS A 121 -19.47 -17.06 -7.19
N VAL A 122 -19.67 -15.81 -7.62
CA VAL A 122 -18.90 -14.66 -7.15
C VAL A 122 -19.80 -13.76 -6.32
N VAL A 123 -19.27 -13.28 -5.20
CA VAL A 123 -19.92 -12.32 -4.32
C VAL A 123 -19.01 -11.09 -4.24
N GLY A 124 -19.63 -9.91 -4.29
CA GLY A 124 -18.89 -8.67 -4.18
C GLY A 124 -19.79 -7.46 -4.25
N ASP A 125 -19.22 -6.32 -3.89
CA ASP A 125 -19.86 -5.02 -3.91
C ASP A 125 -18.94 -4.00 -4.58
N ALA A 126 -19.30 -3.55 -5.78
CA ALA A 126 -18.56 -2.54 -6.53
C ALA A 126 -18.30 -1.25 -5.74
N ASP A 127 -19.20 -0.86 -4.83
CA ASP A 127 -19.04 0.32 -3.97
C ASP A 127 -18.00 0.12 -2.84
N GLN A 128 -17.53 -1.11 -2.62
CA GLN A 128 -16.51 -1.48 -1.63
C GLN A 128 -15.15 -1.83 -2.27
N SER A 129 -14.94 -1.52 -3.55
CA SER A 129 -13.65 -1.72 -4.25
C SER A 129 -12.64 -0.65 -3.85
N ILE A 130 -11.73 -1.00 -2.93
CA ILE A 130 -10.79 -0.06 -2.28
C ILE A 130 -9.31 -0.48 -2.40
N TYR A 131 -9.04 -1.54 -3.15
CA TYR A 131 -7.68 -2.04 -3.39
C TYR A 131 -7.17 -1.73 -4.80
N GLY A 132 -7.62 -0.62 -5.42
CA GLY A 132 -7.16 -0.19 -6.74
C GLY A 132 -5.65 0.04 -6.78
N TRP A 133 -5.07 0.55 -5.70
CA TRP A 133 -3.62 0.67 -5.51
C TRP A 133 -2.87 -0.67 -5.42
N ARG A 134 -3.56 -1.80 -5.18
CA ARG A 134 -3.04 -3.19 -5.33
C ARG A 134 -3.45 -3.81 -6.67
N HIS A 135 -3.81 -2.98 -7.66
CA HIS A 135 -4.19 -3.38 -9.01
C HIS A 135 -5.53 -4.13 -9.11
N ALA A 136 -6.42 -3.97 -8.11
CA ALA A 136 -7.80 -4.43 -8.25
C ALA A 136 -8.49 -3.74 -9.44
N ASP A 137 -9.32 -4.50 -10.15
CA ASP A 137 -10.05 -4.00 -11.31
C ASP A 137 -11.55 -4.19 -11.12
N ILE A 138 -12.24 -3.10 -10.80
CA ILE A 138 -13.70 -3.07 -10.63
C ILE A 138 -14.45 -3.56 -11.88
N ARG A 139 -13.83 -3.51 -13.07
CA ARG A 139 -14.45 -4.01 -14.31
C ARG A 139 -14.67 -5.51 -14.27
N ASN A 140 -13.93 -6.27 -13.46
CA ASN A 140 -14.09 -7.71 -13.31
C ASN A 140 -15.49 -8.07 -12.81
N ILE A 141 -15.98 -7.39 -11.78
CA ILE A 141 -17.34 -7.62 -11.27
C ILE A 141 -18.40 -7.03 -12.20
N LEU A 142 -18.14 -5.86 -12.78
CA LEU A 142 -19.09 -5.19 -13.69
C LEU A 142 -19.31 -5.95 -15.01
N SER A 143 -18.28 -6.67 -15.48
CA SER A 143 -18.29 -7.37 -16.76
C SER A 143 -18.51 -8.88 -16.63
N PHE A 144 -18.81 -9.37 -15.43
CA PHE A 144 -18.89 -10.82 -15.17
C PHE A 144 -19.90 -11.54 -16.09
N GLN A 145 -21.05 -10.91 -16.36
CA GLN A 145 -22.07 -11.47 -17.27
C GLN A 145 -21.63 -11.52 -18.75
N ASN A 146 -20.61 -10.74 -19.15
CA ASN A 146 -20.07 -10.83 -20.51
C ASN A 146 -19.30 -12.14 -20.72
N ASP A 147 -18.60 -12.60 -19.68
CA ASP A 147 -17.82 -13.84 -19.70
C ASP A 147 -18.64 -15.07 -19.28
N PHE A 148 -19.68 -14.88 -18.45
CA PHE A 148 -20.64 -15.91 -18.06
C PHE A 148 -22.08 -15.47 -18.37
N PRO A 149 -22.54 -15.56 -19.64
CA PRO A 149 -23.87 -15.06 -20.06
C PRO A 149 -25.05 -15.73 -19.36
N GLU A 150 -24.88 -16.97 -18.90
CA GLU A 150 -25.89 -17.74 -18.17
C GLU A 150 -25.91 -17.43 -16.65
N ALA A 151 -25.04 -16.52 -16.18
CA ALA A 151 -24.95 -16.18 -14.77
C ALA A 151 -26.22 -15.48 -14.27
N ARG A 152 -26.80 -16.02 -13.21
CA ARG A 152 -27.90 -15.39 -12.48
C ARG A 152 -27.35 -14.32 -11.54
N VAL A 153 -27.86 -13.09 -11.67
CA VAL A 153 -27.57 -11.99 -10.74
C VAL A 153 -28.62 -11.96 -9.64
N ILE A 154 -28.16 -11.93 -8.39
CA ILE A 154 -29.01 -11.79 -7.20
C ILE A 154 -28.52 -10.55 -6.46
N ALA A 155 -29.38 -9.54 -6.34
CA ALA A 155 -29.09 -8.35 -5.55
C ALA A 155 -29.55 -8.56 -4.11
N LEU A 156 -28.64 -8.35 -3.15
CA LEU A 156 -28.95 -8.34 -1.72
C LEU A 156 -29.08 -6.89 -1.27
N GLU A 157 -30.32 -6.43 -1.11
CA GLU A 157 -30.63 -5.02 -0.86
C GLU A 157 -30.91 -4.71 0.61
N GLU A 158 -31.24 -5.71 1.43
CA GLU A 158 -31.44 -5.49 2.87
C GLU A 158 -30.12 -5.48 3.64
N ASN A 159 -29.83 -4.35 4.29
CA ASN A 159 -28.72 -4.17 5.20
C ASN A 159 -29.15 -4.51 6.64
N TYR A 160 -28.54 -5.56 7.19
CA TYR A 160 -28.77 -6.01 8.57
C TYR A 160 -27.77 -5.44 9.58
N ARG A 161 -26.79 -4.63 9.14
CA ARG A 161 -25.69 -4.12 10.00
C ARG A 161 -26.01 -2.77 10.62
N SER A 162 -26.25 -1.76 9.79
CA SER A 162 -26.28 -0.36 10.20
C SER A 162 -27.69 0.15 10.44
N THR A 163 -27.84 1.13 11.34
CA THR A 163 -29.09 1.88 11.52
C THR A 163 -29.44 2.70 10.28
N GLY A 164 -30.72 3.09 10.17
CA GLY A 164 -31.23 3.84 9.02
C GLY A 164 -30.46 5.12 8.73
N THR A 165 -30.11 5.91 9.76
CA THR A 165 -29.40 7.19 9.60
C THR A 165 -27.98 7.00 9.05
N ILE A 166 -27.26 5.98 9.52
CA ILE A 166 -25.90 5.66 9.03
C ILE A 166 -25.97 5.18 7.58
N LEU A 167 -26.91 4.28 7.27
CA LEU A 167 -27.08 3.76 5.93
C LEU A 167 -27.44 4.87 4.94
N GLU A 168 -28.37 5.75 5.31
CA GLU A 168 -28.78 6.89 4.49
C GLU A 168 -27.61 7.86 4.23
N ALA A 169 -26.84 8.21 5.27
CA ALA A 169 -25.65 9.04 5.14
C ALA A 169 -24.62 8.41 4.18
N ALA A 170 -24.36 7.10 4.32
CA ALA A 170 -23.44 6.38 3.45
C ALA A 170 -23.95 6.28 2.00
N LYS A 171 -25.26 6.08 1.78
CA LYS A 171 -25.90 6.07 0.45
C LYS A 171 -25.76 7.41 -0.25
N HIS A 172 -25.95 8.52 0.47
CA HIS A 172 -25.78 9.85 -0.10
C HIS A 172 -24.35 10.09 -0.54
N LEU A 173 -23.37 9.72 0.29
CA LEU A 173 -21.96 9.82 -0.06
C LEU A 173 -21.68 9.03 -1.34
N ILE A 174 -21.98 7.73 -1.38
CA ILE A 174 -21.57 6.87 -2.49
C ILE A 174 -22.33 7.15 -3.79
N SER A 175 -23.50 7.79 -3.73
CA SER A 175 -24.30 8.09 -4.93
C SER A 175 -23.64 9.07 -5.89
N THR A 176 -22.64 9.82 -5.45
CA THR A 176 -21.81 10.71 -6.28
C THR A 176 -20.90 9.95 -7.26
N ASN A 177 -20.57 8.67 -7.00
CA ASN A 177 -19.70 7.88 -7.88
C ASN A 177 -20.41 7.42 -9.15
N ARG A 178 -19.68 7.40 -10.28
CA ARG A 178 -20.21 7.00 -11.60
C ARG A 178 -20.07 5.51 -11.86
N MET A 179 -18.93 4.92 -11.51
CA MET A 179 -18.63 3.50 -11.77
C MET A 179 -19.23 2.60 -10.69
N ARG A 180 -20.54 2.36 -10.77
CA ARG A 180 -21.28 1.54 -9.80
C ARG A 180 -22.38 0.69 -10.44
N LEU A 181 -22.78 -0.37 -9.73
CA LEU A 181 -24.00 -1.11 -10.01
C LEU A 181 -25.16 -0.42 -9.29
N ALA A 182 -26.27 -0.20 -10.00
CA ALA A 182 -27.48 0.32 -9.38
C ALA A 182 -28.01 -0.71 -8.37
N LYS A 183 -28.13 -0.30 -7.11
CA LYS A 183 -28.71 -1.09 -6.02
C LYS A 183 -29.36 -0.14 -5.02
N ASP A 184 -30.48 -0.55 -4.43
CA ASP A 184 -31.16 0.26 -3.44
C ASP A 184 -31.09 -0.37 -2.05
N LEU A 185 -29.99 -0.07 -1.32
CA LEU A 185 -29.83 -0.60 0.02
C LEU A 185 -30.87 -0.01 0.99
N TRP A 186 -31.56 -0.86 1.75
CA TRP A 186 -32.51 -0.45 2.79
C TRP A 186 -32.27 -1.23 4.08
N THR A 187 -32.84 -0.80 5.20
CA THR A 187 -32.73 -1.53 6.47
C THR A 187 -34.06 -1.53 7.21
N SER A 188 -34.37 -2.65 7.86
CA SER A 188 -35.51 -2.81 8.79
C SER A 188 -35.20 -2.30 10.20
N LYS A 189 -33.96 -1.91 10.48
CA LYS A 189 -33.56 -1.31 11.76
C LYS A 189 -34.17 0.09 11.94
N GLU A 190 -34.25 0.52 13.19
CA GLU A 190 -34.63 1.88 13.52
C GLU A 190 -33.67 2.92 12.90
N LYS A 191 -34.11 4.17 12.85
CA LYS A 191 -33.27 5.28 12.36
C LYS A 191 -31.96 5.40 13.15
N GLY A 192 -31.97 5.07 14.44
CA GLY A 192 -30.80 5.18 15.31
C GLY A 192 -30.41 6.63 15.59
N HIS A 193 -29.16 6.82 16.03
CA HIS A 193 -28.62 8.14 16.37
C HIS A 193 -28.16 8.92 15.11
N PRO A 194 -28.25 10.27 15.13
CA PRO A 194 -27.61 11.11 14.11
C PRO A 194 -26.10 10.85 14.01
N VAL A 195 -25.55 11.02 12.81
CA VAL A 195 -24.09 11.00 12.61
C VAL A 195 -23.49 12.22 13.29
N VAL A 196 -22.51 12.03 14.16
CA VAL A 196 -21.86 13.14 14.86
C VAL A 196 -20.69 13.64 14.02
N VAL A 197 -20.70 14.92 13.65
CA VAL A 197 -19.54 15.55 13.01
C VAL A 197 -18.96 16.60 13.95
N HIS A 198 -17.67 16.50 14.23
CA HIS A 198 -17.00 17.37 15.19
C HIS A 198 -15.66 17.88 14.67
N GLU A 199 -15.42 19.17 14.87
CA GLU A 199 -14.15 19.82 14.61
C GLU A 199 -13.47 20.19 15.93
N VAL A 200 -12.19 19.83 16.03
CA VAL A 200 -11.28 20.21 17.12
C VAL A 200 -10.12 21.03 16.58
N TYR A 201 -9.31 21.63 17.46
CA TYR A 201 -8.23 22.51 16.99
C TYR A 201 -7.05 21.74 16.37
N ASN A 202 -6.62 20.63 16.98
CA ASN A 202 -5.46 19.85 16.53
C ASN A 202 -5.60 18.33 16.71
N GLU A 203 -4.62 17.56 16.24
CA GLU A 203 -4.60 16.09 16.32
C GLU A 203 -4.59 15.55 17.77
N GLU A 204 -3.99 16.27 18.71
CA GLU A 204 -3.98 15.87 20.12
C GLU A 204 -5.37 16.02 20.74
N GLU A 205 -6.06 17.13 20.46
CA GLU A 205 -7.43 17.36 20.89
C GLU A 205 -8.41 16.36 20.24
N GLU A 206 -8.16 15.96 18.99
CA GLU A 206 -8.96 14.96 18.28
C GLU A 206 -8.88 13.62 19.02
N ALA A 207 -7.66 13.19 19.33
CA ALA A 207 -7.42 11.97 20.09
C ALA A 207 -8.06 12.06 21.49
N GLN A 208 -7.88 13.19 22.19
CA GLN A 208 -8.49 13.38 23.52
C GLN A 208 -10.03 13.37 23.48
N PHE A 209 -10.64 13.94 22.44
CA PHE A 209 -12.09 13.87 22.26
C PHE A 209 -12.54 12.42 22.12
N VAL A 210 -11.90 11.66 21.23
CA VAL A 210 -12.26 10.25 20.97
C VAL A 210 -12.19 9.43 22.27
N ILE A 211 -11.09 9.51 23.01
CA ILE A 211 -10.90 8.73 24.24
C ILE A 211 -11.91 9.14 25.33
N ARG A 212 -12.20 10.44 25.50
CA ARG A 212 -13.22 10.90 26.45
C ARG A 212 -14.62 10.46 26.06
N GLU A 213 -14.94 10.51 24.77
CA GLU A 213 -16.25 10.11 24.28
C GLU A 213 -16.47 8.60 24.39
N ILE A 214 -15.43 7.79 24.12
CA ILE A 214 -15.47 6.36 24.40
C ILE A 214 -15.71 6.12 25.89
N GLY A 215 -14.96 6.79 26.78
CA GLY A 215 -15.16 6.68 28.23
C GLY A 215 -16.58 7.04 28.67
N ARG A 216 -17.19 8.06 28.06
CA ARG A 216 -18.58 8.47 28.30
C ARG A 216 -19.57 7.40 27.82
N LEU A 217 -19.35 6.80 26.65
CA LEU A 217 -20.21 5.76 26.10
C LEU A 217 -20.13 4.46 26.90
N THR A 218 -18.95 4.10 27.40
CA THR A 218 -18.74 2.89 28.21
C THR A 218 -19.20 3.04 29.66
N ALA A 219 -19.55 4.26 30.09
CA ALA A 219 -20.07 4.50 31.44
C ALA A 219 -21.51 3.97 31.63
N ASP A 220 -22.24 3.70 30.55
CA ASP A 220 -23.65 3.25 30.56
C ASP A 220 -23.80 1.71 30.62
N GLU A 221 -22.74 0.97 30.96
CA GLU A 221 -22.60 -0.51 31.05
C GLU A 221 -23.00 -1.36 29.82
N SER A 222 -23.72 -0.80 28.86
CA SER A 222 -24.20 -1.47 27.63
C SER A 222 -23.11 -1.59 26.54
N LEU A 223 -22.06 -0.78 26.64
CA LEU A 223 -20.94 -0.76 25.71
C LEU A 223 -19.64 -0.96 26.47
N THR A 224 -18.76 -1.79 25.92
CA THR A 224 -17.38 -1.93 26.39
C THR A 224 -16.40 -1.23 25.44
N PRO A 225 -15.15 -0.95 25.87
CA PRO A 225 -14.14 -0.39 24.96
C PRO A 225 -13.93 -1.24 23.70
N GLY A 226 -14.05 -2.57 23.80
CA GLY A 226 -14.00 -3.50 22.67
C GLY A 226 -15.08 -3.29 21.61
N ASN A 227 -16.19 -2.61 21.93
CA ASN A 227 -17.22 -2.26 20.97
C ASN A 227 -16.89 -1.01 20.13
N CYS A 228 -15.78 -0.33 20.43
CA CYS A 228 -15.38 0.91 19.78
C CYS A 228 -14.17 0.69 18.86
N ALA A 229 -14.27 1.16 17.63
CA ALA A 229 -13.15 1.24 16.70
C ALA A 229 -12.86 2.69 16.29
N VAL A 230 -11.57 3.04 16.26
CA VAL A 230 -11.05 4.30 15.75
C VAL A 230 -10.34 4.03 14.43
N MET A 231 -10.94 4.55 13.36
CA MET A 231 -10.52 4.34 11.98
C MET A 231 -9.81 5.58 11.43
N TYR A 232 -8.66 5.37 10.80
CA TYR A 232 -7.85 6.43 10.21
C TYR A 232 -7.35 6.06 8.81
N ARG A 233 -6.93 7.05 8.02
CA ARG A 233 -6.48 6.83 6.65
C ARG A 233 -5.06 6.29 6.58
N VAL A 234 -4.15 6.79 7.43
CA VAL A 234 -2.73 6.44 7.42
C VAL A 234 -2.24 6.06 8.82
N ASN A 235 -1.32 5.08 8.91
CA ASN A 235 -0.78 4.60 10.19
C ASN A 235 -0.14 5.70 11.04
N ALA A 236 0.39 6.77 10.43
CA ALA A 236 0.98 7.88 11.17
C ALA A 236 -0.02 8.58 12.13
N GLN A 237 -1.32 8.47 11.87
CA GLN A 237 -2.36 9.01 12.76
C GLN A 237 -2.48 8.23 14.08
N SER A 238 -2.10 6.94 14.10
CA SER A 238 -2.25 6.09 15.29
C SER A 238 -1.49 6.66 16.48
N ARG A 239 -0.32 7.24 16.26
CA ARG A 239 0.57 7.72 17.33
C ARG A 239 -0.12 8.65 18.33
N SER A 240 -0.85 9.66 17.84
CA SER A 240 -1.58 10.61 18.71
C SER A 240 -2.68 9.92 19.53
N LEU A 241 -3.33 8.91 18.96
CA LEU A 241 -4.35 8.10 19.61
C LEU A 241 -3.73 7.18 20.66
N GLU A 242 -2.61 6.53 20.35
CA GLU A 242 -1.85 5.67 21.27
C GLU A 242 -1.35 6.46 22.48
N GLU A 243 -0.77 7.65 22.25
CA GLU A 243 -0.32 8.55 23.31
C GLU A 243 -1.49 9.00 24.21
N ALA A 244 -2.67 9.27 23.62
CA ALA A 244 -3.87 9.57 24.40
C ALA A 244 -4.37 8.35 25.19
N CYS A 245 -4.38 7.15 24.60
CA CYS A 245 -4.76 5.91 25.29
C CYS A 245 -3.90 5.67 26.53
N LEU A 246 -2.57 5.78 26.37
CA LEU A 246 -1.62 5.65 27.47
C LEU A 246 -1.86 6.69 28.57
N ARG A 247 -2.11 7.96 28.19
CA ARG A 247 -2.36 9.06 29.13
C ARG A 247 -3.61 8.86 29.97
N TYR A 248 -4.69 8.34 29.38
CA TYR A 248 -5.97 8.12 30.06
C TYR A 248 -6.15 6.69 30.59
N GLY A 249 -5.13 5.83 30.49
CA GLY A 249 -5.20 4.44 30.94
C GLY A 249 -6.18 3.58 30.14
N MET A 250 -6.51 3.97 28.90
CA MET A 250 -7.38 3.20 28.01
C MET A 250 -6.57 2.10 27.34
N LYS A 251 -6.97 0.84 27.53
CA LYS A 251 -6.37 -0.27 26.79
C LYS A 251 -6.75 -0.14 25.32
N TYR A 252 -5.80 -0.44 24.43
CA TYR A 252 -6.01 -0.37 22.99
C TYR A 252 -5.29 -1.50 22.28
N LYS A 253 -5.78 -1.80 21.08
CA LYS A 253 -5.18 -2.71 20.13
C LYS A 253 -4.86 -1.97 18.85
N LEU A 254 -3.60 -2.02 18.43
CA LEU A 254 -3.17 -1.46 17.15
C LEU A 254 -3.20 -2.55 16.07
N VAL A 255 -4.12 -2.41 15.12
CA VAL A 255 -4.15 -3.21 13.89
C VAL A 255 -3.27 -2.50 12.85
N GLY A 256 -2.28 -3.20 12.31
CA GLY A 256 -1.40 -2.67 11.26
C GLY A 256 -0.18 -1.90 11.77
N GLY A 257 0.22 -2.10 13.03
CA GLY A 257 1.45 -1.55 13.62
C GLY A 257 2.74 -2.08 12.96
N VAL A 258 3.91 -1.91 13.60
CA VAL A 258 5.13 -2.59 13.11
C VAL A 258 4.86 -4.08 13.13
N ARG A 259 4.64 -4.64 11.95
CA ARG A 259 4.23 -6.02 11.77
C ARG A 259 5.23 -6.91 12.49
N PHE A 260 4.75 -7.86 13.28
CA PHE A 260 5.58 -8.77 14.08
C PHE A 260 6.75 -9.35 13.27
N TYR A 261 6.49 -9.85 12.06
CA TYR A 261 7.49 -10.42 11.15
C TYR A 261 8.39 -9.39 10.44
N GLN A 262 8.14 -8.10 10.61
CA GLN A 262 9.02 -7.03 10.13
C GLN A 262 10.07 -6.62 11.15
N ARG A 263 9.91 -7.02 12.41
CA ARG A 263 10.87 -6.77 13.49
C ARG A 263 12.22 -7.39 13.12
N ARG A 264 13.30 -6.70 13.50
CA ARG A 264 14.65 -7.04 13.04
C ARG A 264 15.05 -8.44 13.49
N GLU A 265 14.82 -8.73 14.75
CA GLU A 265 15.15 -9.98 15.40
C GLU A 265 14.37 -11.16 14.82
N VAL A 266 13.09 -10.97 14.53
CA VAL A 266 12.25 -11.98 13.88
C VAL A 266 12.74 -12.23 12.44
N LYS A 267 13.04 -11.17 11.68
CA LYS A 267 13.60 -11.29 10.32
C LYS A 267 14.96 -11.99 10.25
N ASP A 268 15.81 -11.80 11.26
CA ASP A 268 17.13 -12.43 11.32
C ASP A 268 16.97 -13.95 11.51
N VAL A 269 16.12 -14.39 12.44
CA VAL A 269 15.81 -15.82 12.63
C VAL A 269 15.11 -16.41 11.40
N MET A 270 14.14 -15.71 10.82
CA MET A 270 13.48 -16.15 9.58
C MET A 270 14.46 -16.30 8.42
N ALA A 271 15.46 -15.44 8.29
CA ALA A 271 16.46 -15.55 7.24
C ALA A 271 17.38 -16.77 7.44
N TYR A 272 17.70 -17.14 8.68
CA TYR A 272 18.36 -18.43 8.94
C TYR A 272 17.50 -19.61 8.49
N LEU A 273 16.23 -19.64 8.90
CA LEU A 273 15.31 -20.72 8.53
C LEU A 273 15.12 -20.82 7.01
N ARG A 274 14.99 -19.69 6.31
CA ARG A 274 14.91 -19.65 4.84
C ARG A 274 16.17 -20.17 4.17
N LEU A 275 17.34 -19.80 4.68
CA LEU A 275 18.62 -20.26 4.15
C LEU A 275 18.81 -21.77 4.37
N ILE A 276 18.36 -22.29 5.52
CA ILE A 276 18.36 -23.74 5.81
C ILE A 276 17.42 -24.48 4.86
N ASN A 277 16.22 -23.94 4.61
CA ASN A 277 15.26 -24.54 3.69
C ASN A 277 15.68 -24.43 2.21
N ASN A 278 16.26 -23.29 1.83
CA ASN A 278 16.73 -23.00 0.48
C ASN A 278 18.13 -22.34 0.53
N PRO A 279 19.21 -23.14 0.37
CA PRO A 279 20.58 -22.62 0.33
C PRO A 279 20.85 -21.63 -0.81
N PHE A 280 19.98 -21.58 -1.83
CA PHE A 280 20.10 -20.62 -2.94
C PHE A 280 19.50 -19.23 -2.62
N ASP A 281 18.92 -19.02 -1.43
CA ASP A 281 18.42 -17.70 -1.01
C ASP A 281 19.58 -16.74 -0.67
N GLU A 282 20.12 -16.08 -1.69
CA GLU A 282 21.20 -15.09 -1.56
C GLU A 282 20.80 -13.88 -0.69
N VAL A 283 19.51 -13.53 -0.63
CA VAL A 283 19.02 -12.39 0.15
C VAL A 283 19.10 -12.71 1.64
N SER A 284 18.59 -13.89 2.04
CA SER A 284 18.69 -14.36 3.42
C SER A 284 20.15 -14.59 3.81
N LEU A 285 20.96 -15.19 2.94
CA LEU A 285 22.39 -15.39 3.15
C LEU A 285 23.11 -14.09 3.46
N THR A 286 22.95 -13.06 2.61
CA THR A 286 23.60 -11.76 2.79
C THR A 286 23.16 -11.07 4.08
N ARG A 287 21.91 -11.30 4.52
CA ARG A 287 21.39 -10.76 5.77
C ARG A 287 22.07 -11.39 7.00
N VAL A 288 22.23 -12.71 7.04
CA VAL A 288 22.66 -13.42 8.26
C VAL A 288 24.13 -13.80 8.29
N ILE A 289 24.86 -13.69 7.18
CA ILE A 289 26.28 -14.09 7.11
C ILE A 289 27.13 -13.46 8.23
N ASN A 290 26.87 -12.20 8.57
CA ASN A 290 27.57 -11.48 9.65
C ASN A 290 26.66 -11.06 10.83
N ILE A 291 25.52 -11.74 11.01
CA ILE A 291 24.65 -11.56 12.18
C ILE A 291 24.44 -12.92 12.84
N PRO A 292 24.88 -13.14 14.09
CA PRO A 292 25.76 -12.29 14.92
C PRO A 292 27.11 -11.99 14.27
N LEU A 293 27.85 -11.00 14.80
CA LEU A 293 29.11 -10.55 14.22
C LEU A 293 30.16 -11.67 14.17
N ARG A 294 30.70 -11.94 12.97
CA ARG A 294 31.73 -12.97 12.70
C ARG A 294 33.04 -12.39 12.16
N GLY A 295 33.17 -11.07 12.16
CA GLY A 295 34.33 -10.40 11.56
C GLY A 295 34.30 -10.39 10.02
N ILE A 296 33.15 -10.63 9.41
CA ILE A 296 32.97 -10.62 7.95
C ILE A 296 32.62 -9.19 7.52
N GLY A 297 33.55 -8.52 6.84
CA GLY A 297 33.33 -7.15 6.35
C GLY A 297 32.49 -7.12 5.07
N GLN A 298 31.75 -6.03 4.84
CA GLN A 298 30.92 -5.86 3.64
C GLN A 298 31.73 -6.03 2.35
N ARG A 299 32.96 -5.50 2.31
CA ARG A 299 33.85 -5.63 1.15
C ARG A 299 34.17 -7.08 0.80
N SER A 300 34.32 -7.95 1.80
CA SER A 300 34.56 -9.38 1.59
C SER A 300 33.33 -10.07 1.03
N VAL A 301 32.13 -9.71 1.50
CA VAL A 301 30.87 -10.19 0.92
C VAL A 301 30.76 -9.74 -0.55
N ASP A 302 31.04 -8.47 -0.85
CA ASP A 302 30.97 -7.95 -2.22
C ASP A 302 32.00 -8.59 -3.17
N GLU A 303 33.21 -8.92 -2.68
CA GLU A 303 34.23 -9.66 -3.43
C GLU A 303 33.81 -11.11 -3.70
N LEU A 304 33.26 -11.77 -2.68
CA LEU A 304 32.73 -13.12 -2.78
C LEU A 304 31.56 -13.19 -3.78
N THR A 305 30.61 -12.25 -3.71
CA THR A 305 29.47 -12.17 -4.64
C THR A 305 29.95 -11.95 -6.08
N ARG A 306 30.93 -11.07 -6.30
CA ARG A 306 31.52 -10.87 -7.64
C ARG A 306 32.21 -12.13 -8.15
N TRP A 307 32.92 -12.84 -7.28
CA TRP A 307 33.58 -14.08 -7.67
C TRP A 307 32.57 -15.19 -8.01
N ALA A 308 31.54 -15.40 -7.19
CA ALA A 308 30.46 -16.35 -7.48
C ALA A 308 29.81 -16.08 -8.84
N ARG A 309 29.52 -14.80 -9.13
CA ARG A 309 28.98 -14.36 -10.43
C ARG A 309 29.93 -14.65 -11.60
N SER A 310 31.24 -14.43 -11.44
CA SER A 310 32.23 -14.71 -12.50
C SER A 310 32.29 -16.19 -12.89
N GLN A 311 31.94 -17.07 -11.94
CA GLN A 311 31.89 -18.52 -12.13
C GLN A 311 30.48 -19.00 -12.52
N ASN A 312 29.49 -18.11 -12.54
CA ASN A 312 28.07 -18.43 -12.76
C ASN A 312 27.56 -19.53 -11.80
N ILE A 313 27.99 -19.48 -10.53
CA ILE A 313 27.53 -20.37 -9.47
C ILE A 313 26.78 -19.58 -8.39
N PRO A 314 25.83 -20.20 -7.67
CA PRO A 314 25.16 -19.57 -6.54
C PRO A 314 26.14 -19.15 -5.43
N LEU A 315 25.82 -18.07 -4.71
CA LEU A 315 26.68 -17.55 -3.65
C LEU A 315 27.00 -18.59 -2.56
N PHE A 316 26.03 -19.42 -2.17
CA PHE A 316 26.26 -20.46 -1.19
C PHE A 316 27.24 -21.52 -1.68
N THR A 317 27.14 -21.96 -2.94
CA THR A 317 28.09 -22.88 -3.56
C THR A 317 29.50 -22.29 -3.59
N ALA A 318 29.65 -20.99 -3.81
CA ALA A 318 30.94 -20.31 -3.73
C ALA A 318 31.55 -20.38 -2.31
N ILE A 319 30.71 -20.23 -1.27
CA ILE A 319 31.13 -20.35 0.13
C ILE A 319 31.45 -21.81 0.50
N GLU A 320 30.72 -22.78 -0.02
CA GLU A 320 31.03 -24.21 0.16
C GLU A 320 32.37 -24.59 -0.49
N ASN A 321 32.60 -24.12 -1.72
CA ASN A 321 33.86 -24.32 -2.43
C ASN A 321 35.06 -23.71 -1.69
N LEU A 322 34.85 -22.54 -1.07
CA LEU A 322 35.84 -21.91 -0.19
C LEU A 322 36.14 -22.77 1.03
N ALA A 323 35.11 -23.38 1.64
CA ALA A 323 35.23 -24.24 2.81
C ALA A 323 35.90 -25.59 2.49
N GLY A 324 35.66 -26.16 1.30
CA GLY A 324 36.26 -27.40 0.84
C GLY A 324 37.75 -27.32 0.47
N GLY A 325 38.30 -26.10 0.34
CA GLY A 325 39.67 -25.89 -0.13
C GLY A 325 39.87 -26.19 -1.63
N ASP A 326 38.76 -26.38 -2.37
CA ASP A 326 38.76 -26.86 -3.76
C ASP A 326 39.11 -25.77 -4.80
N VAL A 327 39.28 -24.51 -4.37
CA VAL A 327 39.46 -23.39 -5.31
C VAL A 327 40.73 -22.60 -5.03
N THR A 328 41.62 -22.62 -6.01
CA THR A 328 42.72 -21.65 -6.14
C THR A 328 42.23 -20.41 -6.91
N GLY A 329 42.60 -19.21 -6.46
CA GLY A 329 42.28 -17.96 -7.16
C GLY A 329 41.05 -17.19 -6.66
N HIS A 330 40.51 -17.51 -5.48
CA HIS A 330 39.48 -16.65 -4.86
C HIS A 330 40.07 -15.29 -4.43
N PRO A 331 39.32 -14.18 -4.50
CA PRO A 331 39.85 -12.84 -4.22
C PRO A 331 40.06 -12.53 -2.72
N LEU A 332 39.57 -13.39 -1.83
CA LEU A 332 39.54 -13.14 -0.39
C LEU A 332 40.88 -13.37 0.31
N SER A 333 41.20 -12.52 1.29
CA SER A 333 42.31 -12.76 2.20
C SER A 333 42.03 -13.95 3.15
N PRO A 334 43.04 -14.68 3.65
CA PRO A 334 42.83 -15.79 4.60
C PRO A 334 42.05 -15.40 5.86
N ARG A 335 42.21 -14.15 6.34
CA ARG A 335 41.47 -13.62 7.49
C ARG A 335 39.98 -13.44 7.22
N ALA A 336 39.60 -13.15 5.98
CA ALA A 336 38.20 -13.02 5.57
C ALA A 336 37.60 -14.38 5.16
N ALA A 337 38.41 -15.27 4.59
CA ALA A 337 37.96 -16.57 4.11
C ALA A 337 37.57 -17.52 5.25
N ARG A 338 38.34 -17.54 6.35
CA ARG A 338 38.10 -18.46 7.46
C ARG A 338 36.71 -18.30 8.12
N PRO A 339 36.26 -17.11 8.54
CA PRO A 339 34.92 -16.96 9.11
C PRO A 339 33.78 -17.31 8.14
N ILE A 340 33.99 -17.10 6.84
CA ILE A 340 33.02 -17.47 5.80
C ILE A 340 32.93 -18.99 5.66
N ALA A 341 34.07 -19.69 5.69
CA ALA A 341 34.11 -21.16 5.69
C ALA A 341 33.49 -21.76 6.95
N GLU A 342 33.76 -21.19 8.13
CA GLU A 342 33.13 -21.59 9.39
C GLU A 342 31.60 -21.40 9.35
N PHE A 343 31.13 -20.29 8.76
CA PHE A 343 29.70 -20.07 8.54
C PHE A 343 29.09 -21.09 7.56
N ALA A 344 29.80 -21.46 6.48
CA ALA A 344 29.37 -22.51 5.56
C ALA A 344 29.11 -23.84 6.28
N GLY A 345 30.07 -24.24 7.13
CA GLY A 345 29.99 -25.45 7.94
C GLY A 345 28.82 -25.42 8.91
N LEU A 346 28.59 -24.27 9.56
CA LEU A 346 27.43 -24.06 10.42
C LEU A 346 26.11 -24.27 9.68
N ILE A 347 25.90 -23.59 8.54
CA ILE A 347 24.65 -23.73 7.77
C ILE A 347 24.48 -25.16 7.28
N LYS A 348 25.53 -25.79 6.77
CA LYS A 348 25.47 -27.20 6.34
C LYS A 348 25.03 -28.13 7.47
N SER A 349 25.56 -27.94 8.68
CA SER A 349 25.14 -28.71 9.85
C SER A 349 23.66 -28.51 10.19
N LEU A 350 23.17 -27.27 10.10
CA LEU A 350 21.77 -26.93 10.36
C LEU A 350 20.82 -27.48 9.28
N VAL A 351 21.25 -27.55 8.02
CA VAL A 351 20.53 -28.22 6.91
C VAL A 351 20.42 -29.72 7.15
N ASP A 352 21.43 -30.34 7.75
CA ASP A 352 21.37 -31.76 8.11
C ASP A 352 20.56 -32.02 9.39
N ASP A 353 20.51 -31.03 10.29
CA ASP A 353 19.63 -31.05 11.46
C ASP A 353 18.16 -30.85 11.06
N SER A 354 17.84 -30.01 10.08
CA SER A 354 16.46 -29.77 9.62
C SER A 354 15.78 -30.98 8.99
N LYS A 355 16.56 -32.01 8.64
CA LYS A 355 16.06 -33.31 8.15
C LYS A 355 15.67 -34.26 9.29
N ARG A 356 16.03 -33.94 10.54
CA ARG A 356 15.95 -34.84 11.69
C ARG A 356 15.20 -34.24 12.88
N LEU A 357 15.44 -32.96 13.16
CA LEU A 357 14.86 -32.22 14.29
C LEU A 357 13.50 -31.66 13.91
N ASP A 358 12.55 -31.65 14.85
CA ASP A 358 11.31 -30.92 14.63
C ASP A 358 11.57 -29.40 14.48
N VAL A 359 10.62 -28.65 13.94
CA VAL A 359 10.84 -27.22 13.62
C VAL A 359 11.14 -26.37 14.86
N VAL A 360 10.62 -26.75 16.03
CA VAL A 360 10.82 -26.02 17.28
C VAL A 360 12.24 -26.29 17.79
N GLU A 361 12.66 -27.55 17.76
CA GLU A 361 14.02 -27.99 18.08
C GLU A 361 15.04 -27.36 17.11
N LEU A 362 14.71 -27.27 15.81
CA LEU A 362 15.56 -26.61 14.83
C LEU A 362 15.73 -25.11 15.13
N ILE A 363 14.66 -24.41 15.51
CA ILE A 363 14.76 -23.00 15.91
C ILE A 363 15.67 -22.87 17.14
N ASP A 364 15.51 -23.73 18.14
CA ASP A 364 16.38 -23.72 19.32
C ASP A 364 17.85 -23.95 18.94
N GLU A 365 18.12 -24.91 18.05
CA GLU A 365 19.47 -25.20 17.58
C GLU A 365 20.08 -24.03 16.80
N VAL A 366 19.29 -23.34 15.98
CA VAL A 366 19.71 -22.11 15.29
C VAL A 366 20.07 -21.03 16.30
N LEU A 367 19.22 -20.79 17.30
CA LEU A 367 19.44 -19.73 18.29
C LEU A 367 20.69 -19.98 19.15
N GLU A 368 20.92 -21.24 19.53
CA GLU A 368 22.06 -21.66 20.35
C GLU A 368 23.36 -21.62 19.54
N ARG A 369 23.45 -22.36 18.40
CA ARG A 369 24.71 -22.46 17.63
C ARG A 369 25.16 -21.14 17.01
N THR A 370 24.23 -20.25 16.70
CA THR A 370 24.59 -18.92 16.18
C THR A 370 25.00 -17.95 17.29
N GLY A 371 24.71 -18.25 18.56
CA GLY A 371 24.88 -17.34 19.69
C GLY A 371 23.91 -16.14 19.64
N TYR A 372 22.74 -16.31 19.00
CA TYR A 372 21.84 -15.19 18.71
C TYR A 372 21.28 -14.53 19.98
N ARG A 373 20.99 -15.34 21.01
CA ARG A 373 20.53 -14.83 22.30
C ARG A 373 21.58 -13.90 22.92
N GLN A 374 22.82 -14.37 23.07
CA GLN A 374 23.90 -13.57 23.64
C GLN A 374 24.10 -12.26 22.84
N TYR A 375 24.05 -12.35 21.51
CA TYR A 375 24.15 -11.21 20.63
C TYR A 375 23.06 -10.14 20.85
N LEU A 376 21.82 -10.53 21.16
CA LEU A 376 20.76 -9.56 21.49
C LEU A 376 21.02 -8.86 22.83
N PHE A 377 21.46 -9.61 23.84
CA PHE A 377 21.71 -9.10 25.19
C PHE A 377 22.96 -8.20 25.27
N ASP A 378 23.99 -8.47 24.46
CA ASP A 378 25.22 -7.66 24.42
C ASP A 378 25.03 -6.27 23.78
N ARG A 379 23.97 -6.06 23.00
CA ARG A 379 23.77 -4.86 22.15
C ARG A 379 22.80 -3.80 22.70
N GLY A 380 22.33 -3.92 23.94
CA GLY A 380 21.60 -2.85 24.64
C GLY A 380 20.06 -2.87 24.54
N GLU A 381 19.45 -1.80 25.05
CA GLU A 381 18.05 -1.61 25.49
C GLU A 381 16.96 -2.49 24.84
N ARG A 382 16.02 -2.94 25.69
CA ARG A 382 14.88 -3.81 25.33
C ARG A 382 15.28 -5.18 24.79
N ALA A 383 16.43 -5.71 25.23
CA ALA A 383 16.88 -7.06 24.88
C ALA A 383 15.85 -8.13 25.28
N GLU A 384 15.22 -7.98 26.44
CA GLU A 384 14.14 -8.86 26.91
C GLU A 384 12.96 -8.87 25.93
N GLU A 385 12.42 -7.70 25.56
CA GLU A 385 11.32 -7.58 24.58
C GLU A 385 11.68 -8.21 23.23
N ARG A 386 12.90 -8.01 22.74
CA ARG A 386 13.36 -8.65 21.49
C ARG A 386 13.47 -10.16 21.62
N TRP A 387 13.91 -10.65 22.78
CA TRP A 387 13.96 -12.08 23.05
C TRP A 387 12.55 -12.67 23.13
N GLU A 388 11.61 -11.99 23.78
CA GLU A 388 10.19 -12.35 23.80
C GLU A 388 9.64 -12.48 22.37
N ASN A 389 9.97 -11.55 21.47
CA ASN A 389 9.55 -11.62 20.06
C ASN A 389 10.10 -12.87 19.34
N VAL A 390 11.33 -13.27 19.63
CA VAL A 390 11.93 -14.50 19.08
C VAL A 390 11.25 -15.74 19.66
N MET A 391 10.95 -15.73 20.96
CA MET A 391 10.21 -16.83 21.60
C MET A 391 8.77 -16.91 21.10
N GLU A 392 8.14 -15.79 20.76
CA GLU A 392 6.81 -15.76 20.13
C GLU A 392 6.85 -16.42 18.74
N LEU A 393 7.87 -16.14 17.91
CA LEU A 393 8.08 -16.83 16.63
C LEU A 393 8.24 -18.35 16.84
N ARG A 394 9.04 -18.75 17.84
CA ARG A 394 9.21 -20.15 18.23
C ARG A 394 7.89 -20.78 18.69
N ASN A 395 7.05 -20.04 19.41
CA ASN A 395 5.74 -20.51 19.85
C ASN A 395 4.79 -20.71 18.67
N THR A 396 4.80 -19.82 17.67
CA THR A 396 4.04 -20.03 16.42
C THR A 396 4.44 -21.32 15.71
N ALA A 397 5.71 -21.73 15.81
CA ALA A 397 6.20 -22.97 15.19
C ALA A 397 5.68 -24.26 15.87
N GLN A 398 5.09 -24.17 17.07
CA GLN A 398 4.58 -25.36 17.79
C GLN A 398 3.51 -26.12 17.00
N GLU A 399 2.71 -25.42 16.19
CA GLU A 399 1.66 -26.03 15.35
C GLU A 399 2.22 -27.02 14.32
N PHE A 400 3.48 -26.81 13.89
CA PHE A 400 4.14 -27.61 12.86
C PHE A 400 5.02 -28.72 13.46
N ARG A 401 5.05 -28.86 14.79
CA ARG A 401 5.95 -29.78 15.50
C ARG A 401 5.74 -31.25 15.11
N LEU A 402 4.50 -31.64 14.85
CA LEU A 402 4.13 -33.03 14.54
C LEU A 402 4.20 -33.34 13.04
N ILE A 403 4.61 -32.38 12.21
CA ILE A 403 4.78 -32.55 10.77
C ILE A 403 6.19 -33.06 10.51
N ASP A 404 6.34 -33.90 9.49
CA ASP A 404 7.65 -34.37 9.01
C ASP A 404 8.64 -33.20 8.84
N PRO A 405 9.87 -33.25 9.38
CA PRO A 405 10.70 -32.06 9.55
C PRO A 405 10.95 -31.18 8.32
N PRO A 406 11.32 -31.72 7.14
CA PRO A 406 11.46 -30.91 5.93
C PRO A 406 10.17 -30.20 5.54
N THR A 407 9.03 -30.89 5.68
CA THR A 407 7.71 -30.36 5.34
C THR A 407 7.27 -29.31 6.37
N GLY A 408 7.48 -29.58 7.67
CA GLY A 408 7.12 -28.67 8.75
C GLY A 408 7.84 -27.32 8.68
N LEU A 409 9.13 -27.32 8.31
CA LEU A 409 9.88 -26.08 8.07
C LEU A 409 9.34 -25.30 6.86
N ALA A 410 9.08 -25.98 5.75
CA ALA A 410 8.54 -25.37 4.54
C ALA A 410 7.15 -24.76 4.80
N ASP A 411 6.26 -25.52 5.44
CA ASP A 411 4.90 -25.10 5.79
C ASP A 411 4.90 -23.91 6.74
N LEU A 412 5.79 -23.90 7.75
CA LEU A 412 5.99 -22.74 8.62
C LEU A 412 6.38 -21.52 7.79
N LEU A 413 7.43 -21.62 6.96
CA LEU A 413 7.91 -20.49 6.16
C LEU A 413 6.86 -19.97 5.18
N GLU A 414 6.07 -20.86 4.57
CA GLU A 414 4.93 -20.50 3.71
C GLU A 414 3.87 -19.74 4.52
N ARG A 415 3.47 -20.28 5.67
CA ARG A 415 2.50 -19.64 6.57
C ARG A 415 2.98 -18.25 6.98
N LEU A 416 4.23 -18.14 7.42
CA LEU A 416 4.81 -16.86 7.85
C LEU A 416 4.91 -15.85 6.69
N ALA A 417 5.20 -16.31 5.47
CA ALA A 417 5.23 -15.43 4.30
C ALA A 417 3.85 -14.86 3.98
N LEU A 418 2.79 -15.67 4.10
CA LEU A 418 1.41 -15.25 3.80
C LEU A 418 0.76 -14.45 4.94
N VAL A 419 1.06 -14.77 6.20
CA VAL A 419 0.50 -14.09 7.39
C VAL A 419 1.14 -12.73 7.64
N ALA A 420 2.35 -12.46 7.13
CA ALA A 420 3.03 -11.18 7.31
C ALA A 420 2.29 -9.93 6.75
N ASP A 421 1.17 -10.14 6.05
CA ASP A 421 0.26 -9.10 5.55
C ASP A 421 -1.10 -9.02 6.25
N VAL A 422 -1.48 -10.01 7.07
CA VAL A 422 -2.82 -10.09 7.71
C VAL A 422 -2.65 -10.00 9.23
N ASP A 423 -3.06 -8.88 9.82
CA ASP A 423 -3.10 -8.76 11.28
C ASP A 423 -4.17 -9.70 11.84
N THR A 424 -3.79 -10.55 12.79
CA THR A 424 -4.76 -11.39 13.50
C THR A 424 -5.66 -10.49 14.36
N TYR A 425 -6.92 -10.31 13.94
CA TYR A 425 -7.91 -9.64 14.75
C TYR A 425 -8.43 -10.59 15.85
N GLU A 426 -7.75 -10.61 17.00
CA GLU A 426 -8.31 -11.07 18.27
C GLU A 426 -9.21 -10.01 18.93
N GLU A 427 -10.43 -10.39 19.28
CA GLU A 427 -11.37 -9.57 20.06
C GLU A 427 -10.92 -9.46 21.51
N SER A 428 -10.92 -8.24 22.04
CA SER A 428 -10.73 -7.99 23.47
C SER A 428 -11.86 -7.11 23.96
N PRO A 429 -12.65 -7.55 24.96
CA PRO A 429 -13.78 -6.76 25.44
C PRO A 429 -13.33 -5.45 26.10
N ASP A 430 -12.10 -5.40 26.61
CA ASP A 430 -11.58 -4.29 27.42
C ASP A 430 -10.74 -3.28 26.64
N ALA A 431 -10.49 -3.48 25.34
CA ALA A 431 -9.56 -2.66 24.58
C ALA A 431 -10.18 -2.08 23.30
N ILE A 432 -9.96 -0.80 23.04
CA ILE A 432 -10.41 -0.16 21.80
C ILE A 432 -9.60 -0.65 20.61
N THR A 433 -10.21 -0.69 19.42
CA THR A 433 -9.50 -1.07 18.18
C THR A 433 -9.04 0.16 17.42
N LEU A 434 -7.73 0.33 17.25
CA LEU A 434 -7.11 1.33 16.37
C LEU A 434 -6.77 0.65 15.04
N ILE A 435 -7.34 1.12 13.93
CA ILE A 435 -7.25 0.41 12.65
C ILE A 435 -7.27 1.38 11.45
N THR A 436 -6.64 1.00 10.34
CA THR A 436 -6.80 1.77 9.10
C THR A 436 -8.14 1.49 8.43
N LEU A 437 -8.68 2.45 7.67
CA LEU A 437 -9.89 2.26 6.88
C LEU A 437 -9.82 1.05 5.92
N HIS A 438 -8.64 0.76 5.37
CA HIS A 438 -8.44 -0.40 4.50
C HIS A 438 -8.56 -1.72 5.26
N GLN A 439 -7.93 -1.80 6.44
CA GLN A 439 -7.93 -3.00 7.27
C GLN A 439 -9.28 -3.22 7.98
N ALA A 440 -10.08 -2.17 8.13
CA ALA A 440 -11.42 -2.28 8.71
C ALA A 440 -12.43 -3.00 7.79
N LYS A 441 -12.08 -3.21 6.52
CA LYS A 441 -12.93 -3.94 5.58
C LYS A 441 -13.23 -5.35 6.08
N GLY A 442 -14.49 -5.77 5.97
CA GLY A 442 -14.96 -7.06 6.48
C GLY A 442 -15.30 -7.07 7.98
N LEU A 443 -14.86 -6.09 8.75
CA LEU A 443 -15.21 -5.95 10.17
C LEU A 443 -16.49 -5.14 10.39
N GLU A 444 -16.98 -5.15 11.61
CA GLU A 444 -18.11 -4.31 12.05
C GLU A 444 -18.03 -4.01 13.54
N PHE A 445 -18.46 -2.81 13.94
CA PHE A 445 -18.40 -2.36 15.33
C PHE A 445 -19.70 -1.63 15.71
N PRO A 446 -20.19 -1.78 16.95
CA PRO A 446 -21.28 -0.95 17.47
C PRO A 446 -21.02 0.55 17.30
N VAL A 447 -19.80 1.00 17.65
CA VAL A 447 -19.39 2.40 17.59
C VAL A 447 -18.13 2.57 16.75
N VAL A 448 -18.17 3.50 15.79
CA VAL A 448 -17.02 3.84 14.93
C VAL A 448 -16.71 5.33 15.01
N PHE A 449 -15.43 5.64 15.21
CA PHE A 449 -14.86 6.97 15.11
C PHE A 449 -13.97 7.03 13.87
N MET A 450 -14.34 7.80 12.84
CA MET A 450 -13.46 8.11 11.71
C MET A 450 -12.77 9.45 11.97
N VAL A 451 -11.44 9.41 12.10
CA VAL A 451 -10.62 10.60 12.43
C VAL A 451 -9.82 11.10 11.22
N GLY A 452 -9.47 12.38 11.23
CA GLY A 452 -8.76 13.02 10.12
C GLY A 452 -9.60 13.17 8.85
N MET A 453 -10.88 13.54 9.01
CA MET A 453 -11.80 13.89 7.92
C MET A 453 -11.42 15.25 7.31
N GLU A 454 -10.25 15.31 6.69
CA GLU A 454 -9.60 16.50 6.13
C GLU A 454 -9.22 16.27 4.67
N ASP A 455 -9.44 17.27 3.80
CA ASP A 455 -8.92 17.24 2.43
C ASP A 455 -7.39 17.23 2.47
N GLY A 456 -6.77 16.24 1.82
CA GLY A 456 -5.34 15.94 1.93
C GLY A 456 -5.03 14.70 2.78
N LEU A 457 -5.93 14.31 3.70
CA LEU A 457 -5.91 13.02 4.38
C LEU A 457 -6.98 12.08 3.83
N LEU A 458 -8.26 12.41 3.94
CA LEU A 458 -9.36 11.63 3.39
C LEU A 458 -10.37 12.60 2.73
N PRO A 459 -10.27 12.84 1.42
CA PRO A 459 -9.41 12.16 0.44
C PRO A 459 -7.92 12.51 0.58
N HIS A 460 -7.05 11.52 0.34
CA HIS A 460 -5.60 11.67 0.39
C HIS A 460 -5.08 12.65 -0.67
N VAL A 461 -4.04 13.45 -0.36
CA VAL A 461 -3.49 14.48 -1.27
C VAL A 461 -3.20 13.99 -2.70
N ARG A 462 -2.80 12.73 -2.84
CA ARG A 462 -2.48 12.12 -4.15
C ARG A 462 -3.69 11.86 -5.03
N SER A 463 -4.89 11.76 -4.47
CA SER A 463 -6.11 11.50 -5.23
C SER A 463 -6.80 12.77 -5.73
N LEU A 464 -6.42 13.94 -5.22
CA LEU A 464 -7.11 15.20 -5.49
C LEU A 464 -7.14 15.59 -6.98
N ASP A 465 -6.13 15.16 -7.74
CA ASP A 465 -5.97 15.49 -9.16
C ASP A 465 -6.67 14.51 -10.12
N SER A 466 -7.27 13.43 -9.60
CA SER A 466 -7.92 12.40 -10.43
C SER A 466 -9.33 12.09 -9.93
N ALA A 467 -10.32 12.25 -10.82
CA ALA A 467 -11.71 11.91 -10.51
C ALA A 467 -11.87 10.43 -10.11
N GLU A 468 -11.18 9.51 -10.79
CA GLU A 468 -11.20 8.08 -10.49
C GLU A 468 -10.63 7.78 -9.09
N GLN A 469 -9.54 8.46 -8.70
CA GLN A 469 -8.94 8.28 -7.39
C GLN A 469 -9.79 8.92 -6.27
N ILE A 470 -10.50 10.02 -6.56
CA ILE A 470 -11.52 10.55 -5.64
C ILE A 470 -12.67 9.55 -5.46
N GLU A 471 -13.13 8.89 -6.53
CA GLU A 471 -14.15 7.85 -6.40
C GLU A 471 -13.67 6.69 -5.51
N GLU A 472 -12.40 6.28 -5.61
CA GLU A 472 -11.81 5.26 -4.74
C GLU A 472 -11.73 5.70 -3.27
N GLU A 473 -11.25 6.93 -2.99
CA GLU A 473 -11.24 7.46 -1.61
C GLU A 473 -12.67 7.64 -1.05
N ARG A 474 -13.65 7.90 -1.91
CA ARG A 474 -15.07 7.92 -1.53
C ARG A 474 -15.58 6.54 -1.15
N ARG A 475 -15.22 5.50 -1.91
CA ARG A 475 -15.51 4.09 -1.54
C ARG A 475 -14.84 3.74 -0.21
N LEU A 476 -13.62 4.20 0.03
CA LEU A 476 -12.94 4.01 1.31
C LEU A 476 -13.68 4.67 2.47
N CYS A 477 -14.15 5.90 2.29
CA CYS A 477 -14.98 6.59 3.28
C CYS A 477 -16.33 5.85 3.49
N TYR A 478 -16.99 5.41 2.42
CA TYR A 478 -18.22 4.61 2.47
C TYR A 478 -18.01 3.29 3.24
N VAL A 479 -16.91 2.58 2.99
CA VAL A 479 -16.55 1.36 3.73
C VAL A 479 -16.43 1.66 5.22
N GLY A 480 -15.71 2.72 5.60
CA GLY A 480 -15.56 3.16 6.99
C GLY A 480 -16.90 3.45 7.68
N MET A 481 -17.77 4.23 7.03
CA MET A 481 -19.10 4.55 7.54
C MET A 481 -19.96 3.29 7.75
N THR A 482 -19.92 2.37 6.79
CA THR A 482 -20.69 1.12 6.82
C THR A 482 -20.09 0.02 7.71
N ARG A 483 -18.95 0.28 8.39
CA ARG A 483 -18.50 -0.59 9.48
C ARG A 483 -19.26 -0.33 10.78
N SER A 484 -19.92 0.83 10.89
CA SER A 484 -20.68 1.23 12.07
C SER A 484 -22.05 0.58 12.09
N ARG A 485 -22.41 -0.03 13.23
CA ARG A 485 -23.74 -0.60 13.46
C ARG A 485 -24.70 0.43 14.04
N GLU A 486 -24.30 1.17 15.08
CA GLU A 486 -25.23 1.98 15.88
C GLU A 486 -24.85 3.46 15.94
N ARG A 487 -23.56 3.80 16.11
CA ARG A 487 -23.09 5.18 16.28
C ARG A 487 -21.84 5.48 15.45
N LEU A 488 -21.93 6.53 14.63
CA LEU A 488 -20.85 7.00 13.78
C LEU A 488 -20.42 8.42 14.16
N TYR A 489 -19.13 8.59 14.42
CA TYR A 489 -18.49 9.87 14.68
C TYR A 489 -17.48 10.17 13.56
N LEU A 490 -17.57 11.36 12.97
CA LEU A 490 -16.67 11.86 11.94
C LEU A 490 -15.93 13.09 12.50
N LEU A 491 -14.62 12.97 12.68
CA LEU A 491 -13.79 14.00 13.32
C LEU A 491 -12.77 14.59 12.36
N ARG A 492 -12.52 15.89 12.54
CA ARG A 492 -11.42 16.58 11.87
C ARG A 492 -10.67 17.50 12.83
N ALA A 493 -9.39 17.73 12.53
CA ALA A 493 -8.61 18.81 13.12
C ALA A 493 -8.60 20.04 12.20
N PHE A 494 -8.69 21.23 12.80
CA PHE A 494 -8.51 22.50 12.09
C PHE A 494 -7.06 22.69 11.62
N ARG A 495 -6.09 22.24 12.43
CA ARG A 495 -4.67 22.23 12.13
C ARG A 495 -4.06 20.88 12.49
N ARG A 496 -3.36 20.25 11.55
CA ARG A 496 -2.64 19.00 11.82
C ARG A 496 -1.14 19.15 11.58
N GLY A 497 -0.34 18.75 12.56
CA GLY A 497 1.11 18.66 12.42
C GLY A 497 1.52 17.38 11.69
N PHE A 498 1.63 17.39 10.36
CA PHE A 498 2.33 16.31 9.66
C PHE A 498 3.82 16.66 9.49
N THR A 499 4.69 15.66 9.56
CA THR A 499 6.16 15.80 9.50
C THR A 499 6.59 16.81 8.43
N GLY A 500 7.00 18.00 8.87
CA GLY A 500 7.65 19.03 8.05
C GLY A 500 6.75 20.09 7.40
N SER A 501 5.41 20.00 7.45
CA SER A 501 4.52 21.03 6.89
C SER A 501 3.37 21.33 7.85
N ARG A 502 3.31 22.57 8.35
CA ARG A 502 2.17 23.09 9.13
C ARG A 502 1.21 23.78 8.17
N GLY A 503 0.29 23.01 7.58
CA GLY A 503 -0.83 23.55 6.81
C GLY A 503 -2.13 23.52 7.62
N SER A 504 -3.02 24.49 7.41
CA SER A 504 -4.43 24.33 7.77
C SER A 504 -5.07 23.47 6.67
N GLY A 505 -5.48 22.24 7.01
CA GLY A 505 -6.21 21.37 6.10
C GLY A 505 -7.67 21.82 6.02
N GLY A 506 -8.24 21.85 4.83
CA GLY A 506 -9.68 22.05 4.65
C GLY A 506 -10.47 20.86 5.23
N ALA A 507 -11.75 21.06 5.56
CA ALA A 507 -12.64 19.95 5.88
C ALA A 507 -12.69 18.99 4.69
N SER A 508 -12.81 17.69 4.95
CA SER A 508 -13.04 16.72 3.89
C SER A 508 -14.29 17.08 3.10
N ARG A 509 -14.15 17.08 1.77
CA ARG A 509 -15.29 17.26 0.86
C ARG A 509 -16.43 16.27 1.14
N PHE A 510 -16.11 15.08 1.61
CA PHE A 510 -17.07 14.02 1.92
C PHE A 510 -18.05 14.41 3.04
N LEU A 511 -17.65 15.29 3.96
CA LEU A 511 -18.54 15.80 5.00
C LEU A 511 -19.69 16.66 4.43
N TYR A 512 -19.46 17.36 3.31
CA TYR A 512 -20.48 18.20 2.67
C TYR A 512 -21.48 17.41 1.81
N GLU A 513 -21.15 16.15 1.49
CA GLU A 513 -22.01 15.26 0.72
C GLU A 513 -23.03 14.52 1.58
N ILE A 514 -22.87 14.57 2.90
CA ILE A 514 -23.82 14.01 3.86
C ILE A 514 -24.94 15.04 4.11
N PRO A 515 -26.22 14.67 3.99
CA PRO A 515 -27.33 15.57 4.27
C PRO A 515 -27.30 16.11 5.71
N ARG A 516 -27.42 17.44 5.85
CA ARG A 516 -27.35 18.13 7.15
C ARG A 516 -28.36 17.63 8.18
N HIS A 517 -29.52 17.16 7.75
CA HIS A 517 -30.57 16.67 8.66
C HIS A 517 -30.23 15.31 9.30
N LEU A 518 -29.21 14.61 8.79
CA LEU A 518 -28.70 13.34 9.34
C LEU A 518 -27.54 13.58 10.31
N ILE A 519 -27.06 14.81 10.42
CA ILE A 519 -25.85 15.17 11.17
C ILE A 519 -26.24 15.96 12.42
N THR A 520 -25.65 15.59 13.55
CA THR A 520 -25.56 16.47 14.71
C THR A 520 -24.16 17.03 14.79
N SER A 521 -24.07 18.37 14.78
CA SER A 521 -22.81 19.09 14.86
C SER A 521 -22.65 19.64 16.27
N ALA A 522 -21.58 19.27 16.97
CA ALA A 522 -21.23 19.90 18.26
C ALA A 522 -20.58 21.29 18.08
N THR A 523 -20.18 21.63 16.85
CA THR A 523 -19.57 22.90 16.45
C THR A 523 -19.98 23.21 15.00
N ALA A 524 -20.85 24.22 14.81
CA ALA A 524 -21.51 24.52 13.53
C ALA A 524 -20.55 24.45 12.33
N LEU A 525 -20.75 23.44 11.47
CA LEU A 525 -20.12 23.37 10.16
C LEU A 525 -20.71 24.46 9.27
N GLU A 526 -20.15 25.67 9.34
CA GLU A 526 -20.41 26.65 8.29
C GLU A 526 -19.82 26.10 6.99
N LYS A 527 -20.63 26.15 5.92
CA LYS A 527 -20.09 25.94 4.58
C LYS A 527 -18.94 26.95 4.41
N PRO A 528 -17.75 26.57 3.95
CA PRO A 528 -16.88 27.57 3.36
C PRO A 528 -17.74 28.28 2.30
N PRO A 529 -17.66 29.62 2.18
CA PRO A 529 -18.39 30.32 1.15
C PRO A 529 -18.16 29.57 -0.17
N GLN A 530 -19.25 29.24 -0.87
CA GLN A 530 -19.15 28.73 -2.22
C GLN A 530 -18.14 29.64 -2.94
N SER A 531 -17.09 29.06 -3.52
CA SER A 531 -16.31 29.80 -4.50
C SER A 531 -17.31 30.45 -5.46
N PRO A 532 -17.35 31.78 -5.61
CA PRO A 532 -18.28 32.45 -6.49
C PRO A 532 -17.80 32.23 -7.92
N TRP A 533 -18.06 31.03 -8.43
CA TRP A 533 -17.96 30.74 -9.85
C TRP A 533 -19.28 30.13 -10.32
N GLU A 534 -20.33 30.96 -10.25
CA GLU A 534 -21.32 31.09 -11.31
C GLU A 534 -21.58 32.60 -11.52
N PRO A 535 -21.73 33.05 -12.78
CA PRO A 535 -21.58 34.45 -13.16
C PRO A 535 -22.82 35.26 -12.78
N SER A 536 -22.78 35.94 -11.64
CA SER A 536 -23.78 36.97 -11.32
C SER A 536 -23.30 38.33 -11.81
N VAL A 537 -24.04 38.85 -12.79
CA VAL A 537 -23.94 40.20 -13.33
C VAL A 537 -24.13 41.20 -12.19
N ALA A 538 -23.03 41.79 -11.71
CA ALA A 538 -23.08 42.85 -10.70
C ALA A 538 -22.40 44.11 -11.23
N THR A 539 -23.23 45.14 -11.37
CA THR A 539 -22.95 46.54 -11.62
C THR A 539 -21.76 47.09 -10.82
N ALA A 540 -20.83 47.69 -11.56
CA ALA A 540 -19.59 48.30 -11.09
C ALA A 540 -19.78 49.55 -10.20
N LYS A 541 -18.85 49.72 -9.26
CA LYS A 541 -18.41 51.02 -8.74
C LYS A 541 -16.87 51.01 -8.64
N PRO A 542 -16.23 52.18 -8.77
CA PRO A 542 -15.28 52.44 -9.85
C PRO A 542 -13.85 52.01 -9.52
N GLU A 543 -13.22 51.35 -10.48
CA GLU A 543 -11.80 51.05 -10.51
C GLU A 543 -10.97 52.32 -10.80
N THR A 544 -9.83 52.42 -10.12
CA THR A 544 -8.69 53.21 -10.58
C THR A 544 -8.09 52.53 -11.82
N GLN A 545 -8.25 53.19 -12.98
CA GLN A 545 -7.78 52.74 -14.28
C GLN A 545 -6.25 52.67 -14.36
N HIS A 546 -5.71 51.46 -14.56
CA HIS A 546 -4.43 51.28 -15.25
C HIS A 546 -4.73 50.90 -16.71
N VAL A 547 -4.51 51.85 -17.63
CA VAL A 547 -4.70 51.64 -19.07
C VAL A 547 -3.48 50.89 -19.60
N PHE A 548 -3.63 49.62 -19.93
CA PHE A 548 -2.62 48.86 -20.68
C PHE A 548 -3.02 48.81 -22.17
N PRO A 549 -2.08 49.02 -23.12
CA PRO A 549 -2.39 48.93 -24.53
C PRO A 549 -2.79 47.50 -24.91
N SER A 550 -3.93 47.34 -25.58
CA SER A 550 -4.40 46.05 -26.08
C SER A 550 -3.57 45.63 -27.31
N LEU A 551 -2.59 44.73 -27.12
CA LEU A 551 -1.89 44.06 -28.22
C LEU A 551 -2.67 42.82 -28.68
N GLN A 552 -2.82 42.64 -29.98
CA GLN A 552 -3.45 41.48 -30.60
C GLN A 552 -2.47 40.67 -31.47
N ALA A 553 -2.79 39.40 -31.71
CA ALA A 553 -2.03 38.58 -32.65
C ALA A 553 -2.05 39.22 -34.05
N GLY A 554 -0.87 39.39 -34.64
CA GLY A 554 -0.65 40.12 -35.89
C GLY A 554 -0.10 41.55 -35.72
N ASP A 555 -0.13 42.11 -34.50
CA ASP A 555 0.43 43.43 -34.25
C ASP A 555 1.96 43.44 -34.37
N LYS A 556 2.51 44.50 -34.96
CA LYS A 556 3.93 44.78 -34.94
C LYS A 556 4.30 45.53 -33.66
N VAL A 557 5.37 45.09 -33.01
CA VAL A 557 5.83 45.63 -31.74
C VAL A 557 7.35 45.81 -31.77
N GLN A 558 7.81 46.86 -31.10
CA GLN A 558 9.23 47.10 -30.84
C GLN A 558 9.54 46.72 -29.38
N HIS A 559 10.58 45.91 -29.20
CA HIS A 559 11.13 45.62 -27.87
C HIS A 559 12.52 46.24 -27.74
N ASN A 560 12.75 46.95 -26.63
CA ASN A 560 14.01 47.69 -26.38
C ASN A 560 15.29 46.85 -26.50
N THR A 561 15.21 45.54 -26.24
CA THR A 561 16.36 44.62 -26.32
C THR A 561 16.35 43.71 -27.55
N PHE A 562 15.17 43.39 -28.09
CA PHE A 562 15.03 42.30 -29.08
C PHE A 562 14.64 42.81 -30.47
N GLY A 563 14.50 44.12 -30.64
CA GLY A 563 14.19 44.75 -31.92
C GLY A 563 12.71 44.63 -32.29
N GLU A 564 12.42 44.77 -33.59
CA GLU A 564 11.07 44.66 -34.14
C GLU A 564 10.61 43.19 -34.13
N GLY A 565 9.35 42.96 -33.78
CA GLY A 565 8.75 41.64 -33.76
C GLY A 565 7.25 41.66 -34.01
N MET A 566 6.70 40.51 -34.35
CA MET A 566 5.26 40.33 -34.58
C MET A 566 4.65 39.48 -33.48
N VAL A 567 3.52 39.93 -32.93
CA VAL A 567 2.78 39.19 -31.92
C VAL A 567 2.12 37.97 -32.55
N VAL A 568 2.43 36.79 -32.03
CA VAL A 568 1.90 35.50 -32.48
C VAL A 568 0.66 35.10 -31.66
N SER A 569 0.67 35.33 -30.35
CA SER A 569 -0.48 35.06 -29.48
C SER A 569 -0.41 35.88 -28.19
N CYS A 570 -1.58 36.22 -27.65
CA CYS A 570 -1.74 36.83 -26.33
C CYS A 570 -2.70 35.95 -25.51
N VAL A 571 -2.25 35.43 -24.37
CA VAL A 571 -3.06 34.58 -23.47
C VAL A 571 -3.17 35.27 -22.10
N PRO A 572 -4.38 35.52 -21.58
CA PRO A 572 -4.54 36.10 -20.24
C PRO A 572 -4.06 35.12 -19.16
N SER A 573 -3.33 35.62 -18.16
CA SER A 573 -2.78 34.86 -17.04
C SER A 573 -2.97 35.61 -15.73
N SER A 574 -3.91 35.15 -14.90
CA SER A 574 -4.30 35.75 -13.60
C SER A 574 -4.50 37.28 -13.63
N ASP A 575 -3.44 38.08 -13.46
CA ASP A 575 -3.46 39.55 -13.44
C ASP A 575 -2.63 40.22 -14.57
N ASP A 576 -2.19 39.47 -15.60
CA ASP A 576 -1.36 39.96 -16.73
C ASP A 576 -1.66 39.22 -18.04
N TYR A 577 -0.98 39.59 -19.14
CA TYR A 577 -1.03 38.89 -20.43
C TYR A 577 0.32 38.24 -20.76
N GLU A 578 0.32 36.95 -21.08
CA GLU A 578 1.47 36.30 -21.70
C GLU A 578 1.40 36.51 -23.22
N VAL A 579 2.37 37.25 -23.74
CA VAL A 579 2.49 37.57 -25.17
C VAL A 579 3.65 36.79 -25.78
N THR A 580 3.36 36.04 -26.84
CA THR A 580 4.37 35.39 -27.66
C THR A 580 4.72 36.28 -28.84
N VAL A 581 5.97 36.71 -28.96
CA VAL A 581 6.45 37.59 -30.05
C VAL A 581 7.53 36.88 -30.86
N ALA A 582 7.42 36.93 -32.18
CA ALA A 582 8.44 36.47 -33.12
C ALA A 582 9.27 37.66 -33.61
N PHE A 583 10.54 37.74 -33.20
CA PHE A 583 11.43 38.86 -33.53
C PHE A 583 12.20 38.62 -34.83
N THR A 584 12.35 39.66 -35.65
CA THR A 584 12.95 39.57 -37.00
C THR A 584 14.48 39.64 -36.99
N GLU A 585 15.09 40.24 -35.97
CA GLU A 585 16.55 40.46 -35.87
C GLU A 585 17.32 39.29 -35.19
N GLY A 586 16.83 38.06 -35.33
CA GLY A 586 17.55 36.83 -34.92
C GLY A 586 17.31 36.34 -33.48
N ALA A 587 16.48 37.02 -32.68
CA ALA A 587 16.13 36.59 -31.32
C ALA A 587 15.11 35.43 -31.24
N GLY A 588 14.51 35.05 -32.37
CA GLY A 588 13.54 33.96 -32.48
C GLY A 588 12.20 34.28 -31.79
N VAL A 589 11.45 33.24 -31.44
CA VAL A 589 10.14 33.36 -30.76
C VAL A 589 10.35 33.40 -29.24
N LYS A 590 9.82 34.43 -28.56
CA LYS A 590 9.89 34.59 -27.10
C LYS A 590 8.50 34.75 -26.50
N ARG A 591 8.30 34.17 -25.31
CA ARG A 591 7.12 34.35 -24.46
C ARG A 591 7.46 35.33 -23.35
N LEU A 592 6.68 36.40 -23.25
CA LEU A 592 6.93 37.52 -22.35
C LEU A 592 5.63 37.89 -21.62
N LEU A 593 5.73 38.26 -20.35
CA LEU A 593 4.62 38.84 -19.60
C LEU A 593 4.52 40.34 -19.94
N LEU A 594 3.34 40.79 -20.38
CA LEU A 594 3.12 42.12 -20.96
C LEU A 594 3.50 43.25 -20.00
N SER A 595 3.22 43.08 -18.70
CA SER A 595 3.60 44.05 -17.66
C SER A 595 5.12 44.28 -17.54
N PHE A 596 5.93 43.27 -17.89
CA PHE A 596 7.40 43.34 -17.81
C PHE A 596 8.07 43.51 -19.18
N ALA A 597 7.38 43.19 -20.27
CA ALA A 597 7.93 43.16 -21.62
C ALA A 597 8.18 44.57 -22.19
N ARG A 598 7.49 45.62 -21.71
CA ARG A 598 7.61 47.01 -22.22
C ARG A 598 7.61 47.07 -23.76
N LEU A 599 6.65 46.38 -24.37
CA LEU A 599 6.47 46.35 -25.82
C LEU A 599 5.73 47.61 -26.27
N GLU A 600 6.27 48.30 -27.28
CA GLU A 600 5.61 49.44 -27.92
C GLU A 600 5.03 49.00 -29.25
N LYS A 601 3.74 49.26 -29.49
CA LYS A 601 3.12 48.96 -30.78
C LYS A 601 3.64 49.94 -31.84
N VAL A 602 4.03 49.40 -32.98
CA VAL A 602 4.46 50.17 -34.16
C VAL A 602 3.38 50.00 -35.22
N ASP A 603 2.93 51.10 -35.82
CA ASP A 603 1.90 51.10 -36.87
C ASP A 603 2.36 50.40 -38.16
#